data_AF-A0A183K1R7-F1
#
_entry.id   AF-A0A183K1R7-F1
#
_cell.length_a   1.000
_cell.length_b   1.000
_cell.length_c   1.000
_cell.angle_alpha   90.00
_cell.angle_beta   90.00
_cell.angle_gamma   90.00
#
_symmetry.space_group_name_H-M   'P 1'
#
loop_
_entity.id
_entity.type
_entity.pdbx_description
1 polymer ?
#
loop_
_entity_poly.entity_id
_entity_poly.type
_entity_poly.pdbx_seq_one_letter_code
_entity_poly.pdbx_strand_id
1 'polypeptide(L)'
;MLRKEIGQSLRKDREAWSSERANELEAAAVSGNYRKLFQLTRATGNKKSGVSETVCEDDGMPITNIHRRVGQWAEFFERQFN
;
A
#
# COMPACT_ATOMS: atom_id res chain seq x y z
N MET A 1 34.13 18.64 3.30
CA MET A 1 33.18 19.05 2.25
C MET A 1 32.37 17.86 1.74
N LEU A 2 33.02 16.79 1.26
CA LEU A 2 32.38 15.56 0.72
C LEU A 2 31.13 15.05 1.47
N ARG A 3 31.17 14.90 2.80
CA ARG A 3 29.99 14.40 3.55
C ARG A 3 28.76 15.31 3.44
N LYS A 4 28.96 16.64 3.32
CA LYS A 4 27.86 17.60 3.15
C LYS A 4 27.28 17.54 1.73
N GLU A 5 28.14 17.42 0.73
CA GLU A 5 27.74 17.28 -0.68
C GLU A 5 26.97 15.97 -0.91
N ILE A 6 27.46 14.85 -0.37
CA ILE A 6 26.77 13.55 -0.41
C ILE A 6 25.41 13.64 0.31
N GLY A 7 25.35 14.32 1.46
CA GLY A 7 24.09 14.54 2.16
C GLY A 7 23.09 15.37 1.34
N GLN A 8 23.56 16.36 0.59
CA GLN A 8 22.72 17.18 -0.29
C GLN A 8 22.26 16.40 -1.54
N SER A 9 23.12 15.62 -2.18
CA SER A 9 22.73 14.80 -3.33
C SER A 9 21.68 13.77 -2.93
N LEU A 10 21.88 13.08 -1.79
CA LEU A 10 20.93 12.08 -1.29
C LEU A 10 19.55 12.70 -0.96
N ARG A 11 19.52 13.95 -0.46
CA ARG A 11 18.26 14.67 -0.23
C ARG A 11 17.55 14.98 -1.55
N LYS A 12 18.28 15.47 -2.55
CA LYS A 12 17.71 15.75 -3.88
C LYS A 12 17.16 14.49 -4.52
N ASP A 13 17.90 13.38 -4.47
CA ASP A 13 17.47 12.10 -5.02
C ASP A 13 16.20 11.59 -4.32
N ARG A 14 16.14 11.75 -3.00
CA ARG A 14 14.95 11.38 -2.22
C ARG A 14 13.75 12.25 -2.56
N GLU A 15 13.93 13.56 -2.67
CA GLU A 15 12.87 14.50 -3.05
C GLU A 15 12.32 14.17 -4.45
N ALA A 16 13.21 13.94 -5.42
CA ALA A 16 12.83 13.53 -6.77
C ALA A 16 12.03 12.22 -6.78
N TRP A 17 12.51 11.20 -6.05
CA TRP A 17 11.81 9.94 -5.91
C TRP A 17 10.42 10.11 -5.24
N SER A 18 10.31 10.95 -4.20
CA SER A 18 9.03 11.23 -3.54
C SER A 18 8.03 11.94 -4.46
N SER A 19 8.48 12.92 -5.26
CA SER A 19 7.64 13.61 -6.24
C SER A 19 7.16 12.67 -7.35
N GLU A 20 8.04 11.82 -7.87
CA GLU A 20 7.68 10.84 -8.89
C GLU A 20 6.63 9.86 -8.37
N ARG A 21 6.80 9.32 -7.16
CA ARG A 21 5.82 8.42 -6.53
C ARG A 21 4.47 9.09 -6.31
N ALA A 22 4.44 10.36 -5.91
CA ALA A 22 3.19 11.10 -5.73
C ALA A 22 2.42 11.22 -7.06
N ASN A 23 3.11 11.58 -8.15
CA ASN A 23 2.50 11.69 -9.47
C ASN A 23 1.93 10.35 -9.96
N GLU A 24 2.66 9.25 -9.74
CA GLU A 24 2.16 7.91 -10.10
C GLU A 24 0.92 7.50 -9.30
N LEU A 25 0.87 7.89 -8.02
CA LEU A 25 -0.21 7.58 -7.09
C LEU A 25 -1.48 8.35 -7.48
N GLU A 26 -1.33 9.63 -7.82
CA GLU A 26 -2.40 10.46 -8.37
C GLU A 26 -2.92 9.90 -9.70
N ALA A 27 -2.04 9.56 -10.64
CA ALA A 27 -2.43 8.98 -11.92
C ALA A 27 -3.16 7.63 -11.74
N ALA A 28 -2.73 6.80 -10.80
CA ALA A 28 -3.40 5.54 -10.47
C ALA A 28 -4.80 5.78 -9.87
N ALA A 29 -4.95 6.78 -9.00
CA ALA A 29 -6.24 7.15 -8.42
C ALA A 29 -7.20 7.70 -9.48
N VAL A 30 -6.75 8.64 -10.32
CA VAL A 30 -7.56 9.24 -11.40
C VAL A 30 -8.00 8.21 -12.43
N SER A 31 -7.14 7.24 -12.77
CA SER A 31 -7.48 6.16 -13.68
C SER A 31 -8.32 5.04 -13.06
N GLY A 32 -8.62 5.10 -11.76
CA GLY A 32 -9.30 4.03 -11.03
C GLY A 32 -8.50 2.72 -10.96
N ASN A 33 -7.17 2.77 -11.19
CA ASN A 33 -6.30 1.60 -11.12
C ASN A 33 -5.90 1.29 -9.68
N TYR A 34 -6.86 0.76 -8.91
CA TYR A 34 -6.67 0.44 -7.50
C TYR A 34 -5.58 -0.61 -7.24
N ARG A 35 -5.31 -1.50 -8.21
CA ARG A 35 -4.20 -2.46 -8.11
C ARG A 35 -2.85 -1.75 -8.09
N LYS A 36 -2.63 -0.82 -9.04
CA LYS A 36 -1.40 -0.01 -9.09
C LYS A 36 -1.31 0.89 -7.86
N LEU A 37 -2.43 1.51 -7.44
CA LEU A 37 -2.50 2.33 -6.25
C LEU A 37 -2.07 1.56 -4.99
N PHE A 38 -2.57 0.34 -4.79
CA PHE A 38 -2.18 -0.52 -3.67
C PHE A 38 -0.68 -0.85 -3.67
N GLN A 39 -0.13 -1.21 -4.84
CA GLN A 39 1.29 -1.51 -4.98
C GLN A 39 2.17 -0.29 -4.65
N LEU A 40 1.78 0.90 -5.11
CA LEU A 40 2.49 2.15 -4.82
C LEU A 40 2.44 2.52 -3.34
N THR A 41 1.28 2.38 -2.70
CA THR A 41 1.13 2.60 -1.24
C THR A 41 1.98 1.62 -0.44
N ARG A 42 2.07 0.35 -0.86
CA ARG A 42 2.97 -0.65 -0.26
C ARG A 42 4.44 -0.31 -0.44
N ALA A 43 4.84 0.12 -1.64
CA ALA A 43 6.23 0.44 -1.97
C ALA A 43 6.72 1.73 -1.29
N THR A 44 5.82 2.70 -1.12
CA THR A 44 6.11 4.00 -0.48
C THR A 44 5.94 3.93 1.05
N GLY A 45 5.18 2.95 1.55
CA GLY A 45 4.94 2.74 2.97
C GLY A 45 6.21 2.31 3.71
N ASN A 46 6.50 2.98 4.82
CA ASN A 46 7.68 2.71 5.67
C ASN A 46 7.60 1.38 6.46
N LYS A 47 6.48 0.66 6.36
CA LYS A 47 6.23 -0.59 7.07
C LYS A 47 6.38 -1.76 6.11
N LYS A 48 7.34 -2.66 6.41
CA LYS A 48 7.09 -4.09 6.22
C LYS A 48 5.89 -4.42 7.09
N SER A 49 4.68 -4.30 6.54
CA SER A 49 3.50 -4.73 7.26
C SER A 49 3.69 -6.23 7.48
N GLY A 50 4.08 -6.62 8.70
CA GLY A 50 3.89 -7.97 9.21
C GLY A 50 2.41 -8.30 9.38
N VAL A 51 1.56 -7.77 8.50
CA VAL A 51 0.21 -8.23 8.30
C VAL A 51 0.37 -9.38 7.34
N SER A 52 0.61 -10.56 7.91
CA SER A 52 0.11 -11.76 7.25
C SER A 52 -1.35 -11.47 6.92
N GLU A 53 -1.69 -11.48 5.63
CA GLU A 53 -3.04 -11.39 5.07
C GLU A 53 -3.90 -12.60 5.48
N THR A 54 -3.72 -13.10 6.69
CA THR A 54 -4.46 -14.19 7.26
C THR A 54 -5.80 -13.61 7.71
N VAL A 55 -6.71 -13.57 6.76
CA VAL A 55 -8.12 -13.32 7.04
C VAL A 55 -8.62 -14.52 7.85
N CYS A 56 -9.11 -14.27 9.06
CA CYS A 56 -9.63 -15.29 9.95
C CYS A 56 -11.16 -15.21 10.04
N GLU A 57 -11.81 -16.34 10.33
CA GLU A 57 -13.21 -16.33 10.79
C GLU A 57 -13.31 -15.79 12.23
N ASP A 58 -14.53 -15.56 12.71
CA ASP A 58 -14.80 -15.05 14.06
C ASP A 58 -14.26 -15.96 15.18
N ASP A 59 -14.04 -17.23 14.87
CA ASP A 59 -13.39 -18.22 15.74
C ASP A 59 -11.85 -18.12 15.77
N GLY A 60 -11.28 -17.19 15.00
CA GLY A 60 -9.85 -16.95 14.87
C GLY A 60 -9.15 -17.87 13.86
N MET A 61 -9.86 -18.78 13.19
CA MET A 61 -9.27 -19.74 12.27
C MET A 61 -8.94 -19.11 10.92
N PRO A 62 -7.74 -19.36 10.37
CA PRO A 62 -7.32 -18.79 9.09
C PRO A 62 -8.14 -19.34 7.93
N ILE A 63 -8.61 -18.45 7.07
CA ILE A 63 -9.38 -18.84 5.89
C ILE A 63 -8.44 -19.26 4.78
N THR A 64 -8.46 -20.54 4.44
CA THR A 64 -7.68 -21.11 3.34
C THR A 64 -8.37 -20.96 1.98
N ASN A 65 -9.71 -20.87 1.97
CA ASN A 65 -10.51 -20.74 0.74
C ASN A 65 -10.57 -19.30 0.22
N ILE A 66 -10.17 -19.08 -1.03
CA ILE A 66 -10.13 -17.74 -1.65
C ILE A 66 -11.50 -17.09 -1.81
N HIS A 67 -12.54 -17.85 -2.19
CA HIS A 67 -13.89 -17.31 -2.36
C HIS A 67 -14.46 -16.84 -1.02
N ARG A 68 -14.22 -17.59 0.05
CA ARG A 68 -14.64 -17.21 1.42
C ARG A 68 -13.94 -15.94 1.89
N ARG A 69 -12.64 -15.77 1.61
CA ARG A 69 -11.90 -14.52 1.90
C ARG A 69 -12.49 -13.32 1.18
N VAL A 70 -12.83 -13.47 -0.11
CA VAL A 70 -13.43 -12.38 -0.89
C VAL A 70 -14.81 -11.99 -0.35
N GLY A 71 -15.63 -12.99 0.03
CA GLY A 71 -16.94 -12.75 0.66
C GLY A 71 -16.83 -11.94 1.95
N GLN A 72 -15.89 -12.28 2.82
CA GLN A 72 -15.68 -11.51 4.06
C GLN A 72 -15.21 -10.07 3.81
N TRP A 73 -14.34 -9.85 2.82
CA TRP A 73 -13.97 -8.47 2.44
C TRP A 73 -15.19 -7.68 1.94
N ALA A 74 -16.07 -8.31 1.16
CA ALA A 74 -17.30 -7.67 0.71
C ALA A 74 -18.21 -7.30 1.89
N GLU A 75 -18.47 -8.24 2.80
CA GLU A 75 -19.28 -7.98 4.01
C GLU A 75 -18.68 -6.87 4.89
N PHE A 76 -17.35 -6.87 5.06
CA PHE A 76 -16.64 -5.83 5.80
C PHE A 76 -16.86 -4.45 5.17
N PHE A 77 -16.66 -4.33 3.86
CA PHE A 77 -16.83 -3.06 3.16
C PHE A 77 -18.29 -2.60 3.11
N GLU A 78 -19.25 -3.50 2.94
CA GLU A 78 -20.67 -3.20 3.02
C GLU A 78 -21.05 -2.64 4.39
N ARG A 79 -20.52 -3.19 5.49
CA ARG A 79 -20.78 -2.67 6.85
C ARG A 79 -20.09 -1.34 7.15
N GLN A 80 -18.98 -1.04 6.49
CA GLN A 80 -18.22 0.19 6.74
C GLN A 80 -18.71 1.38 5.90
N PHE A 81 -19.26 1.13 4.72
CA PHE A 81 -19.58 2.16 3.74
C PHE A 81 -21.08 2.26 3.36
N ASN A 82 -21.94 1.38 3.90
CA ASN A 82 -23.38 1.61 3.98
C ASN A 82 -23.78 2.10 5.37
#